data_AF-A0A158R031-F1
#
_entry.id   AF-A0A158R031-F1
#
_cell.length_a   1.000
_cell.length_b   1.000
_cell.length_c   1.000
_cell.angle_alpha   90.00
_cell.angle_beta   90.00
_cell.angle_gamma   90.00
#
_symmetry.space_group_name_H-M   'P 1'
#
loop_
_entity.id
_entity.type
_entity.pdbx_description
1 polymer ?
#
loop_
_entity_poly.entity_id
_entity_poly.type
_entity_poly.pdbx_seq_one_letter_code
_entity_poly.pdbx_strand_id
1 'polypeptide(L)'
;MLRILPRIFNARKLSLRTLNTEKPKVQKEKKEEMLAKKTPSGKLDELALQQTNPLLFKTLQVFSYGTVKDLPKEVDLPPAALSKLRQLSLISLAANSSSNRQLPYAEVMQFLELSATRELEDIVIDAIYNKLIKARLDSKGQFVEVDDWASRDTPLEAIPDIIDMFQQFSHRVADVRQSALQDADRRDAQVLADLKRAQQVEADLVAARKAHDESMLLELEMVCLPCIFLPVLLAIYLKFIQPILPQRWVEFLDPILYPTCPAKPPAPEASGSDICQFVIFGSSFVNSSFFLINKQEHSASEACSAGVNETKKEL
;
A
#
# COMPACT_ATOMS: atom_id res chain seq x y z
N MET A 1 41.63 18.52 3.17
CA MET A 1 40.68 19.47 2.57
C MET A 1 39.96 18.80 1.41
N LEU A 2 38.75 18.30 1.64
CA LEU A 2 37.84 17.85 0.59
C LEU A 2 36.48 18.50 0.87
N ARG A 3 36.09 19.43 -0.01
CA ARG A 3 34.88 20.24 0.08
C ARG A 3 33.67 19.35 -0.25
N ILE A 4 32.90 19.01 0.77
CA ILE A 4 31.58 18.40 0.62
C ILE A 4 30.62 19.53 0.24
N LEU A 5 30.09 19.47 -0.98
CA LEU A 5 29.04 20.34 -1.48
C LEU A 5 27.77 20.15 -0.62
N PRO A 6 27.13 21.22 -0.11
CA PRO A 6 25.83 21.07 0.51
C PRO A 6 24.80 20.72 -0.58
N ARG A 7 24.14 19.57 -0.42
CA ARG A 7 22.94 19.23 -1.18
C ARG A 7 21.96 20.39 -1.05
N ILE A 8 21.75 21.08 -2.17
CA ILE A 8 20.73 22.07 -2.39
C ILE A 8 19.40 21.44 -1.95
N PHE A 9 18.89 21.89 -0.81
CA PHE A 9 17.50 21.69 -0.41
C PHE A 9 16.64 22.41 -1.45
N ASN A 10 16.32 21.71 -2.54
CA ASN A 10 15.15 22.05 -3.33
C ASN A 10 13.93 21.72 -2.48
N ALA A 11 13.62 22.62 -1.56
CA ALA A 11 12.27 22.79 -1.06
C ALA A 11 11.42 23.20 -2.26
N ARG A 12 11.00 22.21 -3.07
CA ARG A 12 9.79 22.36 -3.87
C ARG A 12 8.68 22.60 -2.86
N LYS A 13 8.43 23.88 -2.59
CA LYS A 13 7.13 24.37 -2.16
C LYS A 13 6.13 23.76 -3.13
N LEU A 14 5.56 22.62 -2.77
CA LEU A 14 4.24 22.22 -3.24
C LEU A 14 3.30 23.24 -2.60
N SER A 15 3.22 24.40 -3.26
CA SER A 15 2.11 25.31 -3.13
C SER A 15 0.91 24.51 -3.63
N LEU A 16 0.24 23.84 -2.70
CA LEU A 16 -1.18 23.58 -2.82
C LEU A 16 -1.79 24.98 -2.96
N ARG A 17 -1.92 25.42 -4.22
CA ARG A 17 -2.84 26.49 -4.58
C ARG A 17 -4.20 26.00 -4.10
N THR A 18 -4.60 26.48 -2.94
CA THR A 18 -5.99 26.60 -2.56
C THR A 18 -6.67 27.33 -3.70
N LEU A 19 -7.33 26.59 -4.60
CA LEU A 19 -8.31 27.17 -5.52
C LEU A 19 -9.56 27.50 -4.70
N ASN A 20 -9.40 28.43 -3.76
CA ASN A 20 -10.51 29.12 -3.14
C ASN A 20 -10.66 30.45 -3.87
N THR A 21 -11.25 30.39 -5.06
CA THR A 21 -11.87 31.57 -5.66
C THR A 21 -13.34 31.51 -5.32
N GLU A 22 -13.68 31.92 -4.10
CA GLU A 22 -15.04 32.35 -3.82
C GLU A 22 -15.24 33.66 -4.60
N LYS A 23 -15.83 33.52 -5.80
CA LYS A 23 -16.26 34.69 -6.60
C LYS A 23 -17.43 35.34 -5.85
N PRO A 24 -17.44 36.68 -5.68
CA PRO A 24 -18.61 37.36 -5.15
C PRO A 24 -19.82 37.06 -6.03
N LYS A 25 -20.92 36.61 -5.40
CA LYS A 25 -22.23 36.43 -6.04
C LYS A 25 -22.69 37.77 -6.61
N VAL A 26 -22.55 37.94 -7.93
CA VAL A 26 -23.29 38.95 -8.69
C VAL A 26 -24.75 38.52 -8.71
N GLN A 27 -25.61 39.33 -8.10
CA GLN A 27 -27.07 39.15 -8.11
C GLN A 27 -27.58 39.04 -9.55
N LYS A 28 -28.11 37.87 -9.91
CA LYS A 28 -28.82 37.63 -11.17
C LYS A 28 -30.33 37.84 -10.96
N GLU A 29 -30.75 39.06 -10.66
CA GLU A 29 -32.19 39.39 -10.53
C GLU A 29 -32.95 39.48 -11.86
N LYS A 30 -32.42 38.95 -12.99
CA LYS A 30 -33.16 38.91 -14.26
C LYS A 30 -33.14 37.57 -14.99
N LYS A 31 -32.66 36.50 -14.36
CA LYS A 31 -32.66 35.15 -14.99
C LYS A 31 -33.89 34.33 -14.62
N GLU A 32 -34.40 34.46 -13.39
CA GLU A 32 -35.65 33.78 -12.97
C GLU A 32 -36.88 34.37 -13.67
N GLU A 33 -36.97 35.70 -13.82
CA GLU A 33 -38.08 36.34 -14.56
C GLU A 33 -38.07 36.00 -16.07
N MET A 34 -36.87 35.79 -16.63
CA MET A 34 -36.67 35.35 -18.02
C MET A 34 -36.94 33.84 -18.20
N LEU A 35 -36.80 33.02 -17.15
CA LEU A 35 -37.16 31.61 -17.16
C LEU A 35 -38.68 31.44 -17.04
N ALA A 36 -39.34 32.28 -16.24
CA ALA A 36 -40.80 32.29 -16.09
C ALA A 36 -41.54 32.74 -17.38
N LYS A 37 -40.92 33.60 -18.20
CA LYS A 37 -41.50 34.06 -19.49
C LYS A 37 -41.22 33.13 -20.68
N LYS A 38 -40.34 32.13 -20.55
CA LYS A 38 -39.96 31.21 -21.66
C LYS A 38 -40.52 29.80 -21.53
N THR A 39 -41.07 29.42 -20.38
CA THR A 39 -41.89 28.22 -20.29
C THR A 39 -43.23 28.60 -20.92
N PRO A 40 -43.62 28.09 -22.10
CA PRO A 40 -45.01 28.17 -22.49
C PRO A 40 -45.79 27.51 -21.36
N SER A 41 -46.56 28.32 -20.64
CA SER A 41 -47.58 27.89 -19.68
C SER A 41 -48.73 27.21 -20.43
N GLY A 42 -48.40 26.34 -21.37
CA GLY A 42 -49.27 25.28 -21.83
C GLY A 42 -49.09 24.19 -20.80
N LYS A 43 -49.89 24.24 -19.74
CA LYS A 43 -50.47 23.00 -19.24
C LYS A 43 -51.15 22.42 -20.48
N LEU A 44 -50.43 21.60 -21.25
CA LEU A 44 -51.10 20.62 -22.10
C LEU A 44 -51.93 19.89 -21.06
N ASP A 45 -53.24 20.14 -21.09
CA ASP A 45 -54.16 19.44 -20.21
C ASP A 45 -54.01 17.97 -20.59
N GLU A 46 -53.08 17.29 -19.92
CA GLU A 46 -52.67 15.92 -20.18
C GLU A 46 -53.90 15.02 -20.19
N LEU A 47 -54.82 15.35 -19.27
CA LEU A 47 -56.16 14.81 -19.13
C LEU A 47 -57.04 15.06 -20.38
N ALA A 48 -56.98 16.24 -21.00
CA ALA A 48 -57.76 16.55 -22.20
C ALA A 48 -57.22 15.83 -23.45
N LEU A 49 -55.90 15.69 -23.57
CA LEU A 49 -55.29 14.93 -24.67
C LEU A 49 -55.55 13.43 -24.53
N GLN A 50 -55.49 12.92 -23.29
CA GLN A 50 -55.82 11.53 -22.97
C GLN A 50 -57.29 11.20 -23.29
N GLN A 51 -58.21 12.15 -23.03
CA GLN A 51 -59.64 11.98 -23.33
C GLN A 51 -59.96 12.06 -24.83
N THR A 52 -59.26 12.91 -25.58
CA THR A 52 -59.55 13.11 -27.01
C THR A 52 -58.96 12.03 -27.90
N ASN A 53 -57.72 11.57 -27.63
CA ASN A 53 -57.07 10.52 -28.41
C ASN A 53 -56.21 9.61 -27.51
N PRO A 54 -56.81 8.58 -26.87
CA PRO A 54 -56.09 7.73 -25.92
C PRO A 54 -54.94 6.95 -26.56
N LEU A 55 -55.08 6.50 -27.81
CA LEU A 55 -54.02 5.77 -28.54
C LEU A 55 -52.80 6.66 -28.84
N LEU A 56 -53.03 7.90 -29.27
CA LEU A 56 -51.95 8.85 -29.55
C LEU A 56 -51.23 9.24 -28.25
N PHE A 57 -51.99 9.49 -27.19
CA PHE A 57 -51.44 9.78 -25.86
C PHE A 57 -50.56 8.61 -25.37
N LYS A 58 -51.05 7.37 -25.50
CA LYS A 58 -50.26 6.19 -25.11
C LYS A 58 -49.00 6.05 -25.94
N THR A 59 -49.07 6.32 -27.24
CA THR A 59 -47.90 6.30 -28.14
C THR A 59 -46.87 7.34 -27.69
N LEU A 60 -47.28 8.58 -27.40
CA LEU A 60 -46.39 9.62 -26.88
C LEU A 60 -45.75 9.20 -25.55
N GLN A 61 -46.51 8.60 -24.64
CA GLN A 61 -46.00 8.08 -23.37
C GLN A 61 -44.92 7.00 -23.57
N VAL A 62 -45.08 6.15 -24.58
CA VAL A 62 -44.07 5.13 -24.94
C VAL A 62 -42.81 5.77 -25.51
N PHE A 63 -42.94 6.81 -26.34
CA PHE A 63 -41.78 7.54 -26.87
C PHE A 63 -41.03 8.34 -25.79
N SER A 64 -41.73 8.91 -24.81
CA SER A 64 -41.08 9.64 -23.72
C SER A 64 -40.43 8.70 -22.71
N TYR A 65 -41.17 7.71 -22.19
CA TYR A 65 -40.76 6.91 -21.04
C TYR A 65 -40.62 5.40 -21.32
N GLY A 66 -41.39 4.87 -22.27
CA GLY A 66 -41.48 3.43 -22.55
C GLY A 66 -40.44 2.90 -23.53
N THR A 67 -40.61 1.64 -23.92
CA THR A 67 -39.74 0.89 -24.83
C THR A 67 -40.51 0.34 -26.02
N VAL A 68 -39.81 -0.28 -26.99
CA VAL A 68 -40.45 -0.94 -28.15
C VAL A 68 -41.51 -1.95 -27.72
N LYS A 69 -41.31 -2.66 -26.59
CA LYS A 69 -42.22 -3.68 -26.07
C LYS A 69 -43.53 -3.11 -25.52
N ASP A 70 -43.52 -1.84 -25.13
CA ASP A 70 -44.67 -1.15 -24.53
C ASP A 70 -45.61 -0.55 -25.59
N LEU A 71 -45.26 -0.69 -26.88
CA LEU A 71 -46.04 -0.17 -27.98
C LEU A 71 -47.37 -0.94 -28.14
N PRO A 72 -48.53 -0.26 -28.18
CA PRO A 72 -49.81 -0.92 -28.43
C PRO A 72 -49.86 -1.53 -29.82
N LYS A 73 -50.38 -2.77 -29.93
CA LYS A 73 -50.44 -3.53 -31.18
C LYS A 73 -51.36 -2.92 -32.24
N GLU A 74 -52.29 -2.05 -31.84
CA GLU A 74 -53.20 -1.39 -32.78
C GLU A 74 -52.53 -0.25 -33.57
N VAL A 75 -51.33 0.20 -33.18
CA VAL A 75 -50.66 1.35 -33.80
C VAL A 75 -49.60 0.89 -34.79
N ASP A 76 -49.85 1.13 -36.08
CA ASP A 76 -48.84 0.98 -37.12
C ASP A 76 -47.99 2.25 -37.21
N LEU A 77 -46.72 2.15 -36.87
CA LEU A 77 -45.78 3.27 -36.90
C LEU A 77 -45.05 3.30 -38.25
N PRO A 78 -44.82 4.49 -38.84
CA PRO A 78 -43.95 4.59 -40.00
C PRO A 78 -42.54 4.06 -39.65
N PRO A 79 -41.83 3.42 -40.59
CA PRO A 79 -40.57 2.73 -40.30
C PRO A 79 -39.50 3.65 -39.69
N ALA A 80 -39.51 4.93 -40.06
CA ALA A 80 -38.63 5.94 -39.48
C ALA A 80 -38.92 6.21 -37.99
N ALA A 81 -40.19 6.20 -37.56
CA ALA A 81 -40.56 6.37 -36.16
C ALA A 81 -40.23 5.12 -35.33
N LEU A 82 -40.42 3.93 -35.91
CA LEU A 82 -40.03 2.67 -35.30
C LEU A 82 -38.50 2.60 -35.04
N SER A 83 -37.69 2.96 -36.04
CA SER A 83 -36.23 3.03 -35.88
C SER A 83 -35.81 3.99 -34.75
N LYS A 84 -36.45 5.16 -34.66
CA LYS A 84 -36.23 6.09 -33.54
C LYS A 84 -36.63 5.48 -32.19
N LEU A 85 -37.77 4.79 -32.11
CA LEU A 85 -38.18 4.13 -30.86
C LEU A 85 -37.19 3.04 -30.43
N ARG A 86 -36.61 2.29 -31.40
CA ARG A 86 -35.53 1.34 -31.15
C ARG A 86 -34.26 2.02 -30.63
N GLN A 87 -33.86 3.15 -31.23
CA GLN A 87 -32.72 3.94 -30.74
C GLN A 87 -32.95 4.44 -29.30
N LEU A 88 -34.15 4.95 -28.98
CA LEU A 88 -34.50 5.37 -27.63
C LEU A 88 -34.55 4.19 -26.64
N SER A 89 -35.02 3.03 -27.08
CA SER A 89 -35.05 1.82 -26.27
C SER A 89 -33.64 1.30 -25.98
N LEU A 90 -32.72 1.41 -26.94
CA LEU A 90 -31.31 1.09 -26.75
C LEU A 90 -30.68 1.98 -25.66
N ILE A 91 -31.03 3.28 -25.62
CA ILE A 91 -30.58 4.19 -24.56
C ILE A 91 -31.08 3.72 -23.19
N SER A 92 -32.37 3.36 -23.09
CA SER A 92 -32.94 2.84 -21.83
C SER A 92 -32.28 1.54 -21.39
N LEU A 93 -31.94 0.65 -22.33
CA LEU A 93 -31.21 -0.58 -22.04
C LEU A 93 -29.79 -0.27 -21.51
N ALA A 94 -29.09 0.67 -22.14
CA ALA A 94 -27.77 1.11 -21.71
C ALA A 94 -27.80 1.73 -20.30
N ALA A 95 -28.83 2.54 -19.98
CA ALA A 95 -28.99 3.18 -18.68
C ALA A 95 -29.28 2.18 -17.55
N ASN A 96 -30.03 1.11 -17.83
CA ASN A 96 -30.41 0.10 -16.84
C ASN A 96 -29.39 -1.04 -16.72
N SER A 97 -28.44 -1.14 -17.65
CA SER A 97 -27.45 -2.21 -17.65
C SER A 97 -26.47 -2.06 -16.49
N SER A 98 -26.43 -3.09 -15.64
CA SER A 98 -25.48 -3.20 -14.52
C SER A 98 -24.18 -3.92 -14.93
N SER A 99 -24.12 -4.52 -16.12
CA SER A 99 -23.02 -5.36 -16.61
C SER A 99 -21.89 -4.52 -17.24
N ASN A 100 -21.28 -3.65 -16.44
CA ASN A 100 -20.05 -2.92 -16.79
C ASN A 100 -20.12 -2.18 -18.15
N ARG A 101 -21.31 -1.70 -18.52
CA ARG A 101 -21.61 -1.03 -19.79
C ARG A 101 -21.36 -1.86 -21.06
N GLN A 102 -21.29 -3.18 -20.94
CA GLN A 102 -21.23 -4.11 -22.06
C GLN A 102 -22.61 -4.72 -22.29
N LEU A 103 -23.13 -4.55 -23.50
CA LEU A 103 -24.43 -5.05 -23.94
C LEU A 103 -24.23 -6.19 -24.95
N PRO A 104 -24.47 -7.45 -24.58
CA PRO A 104 -24.39 -8.59 -25.49
C PRO A 104 -25.41 -8.47 -26.62
N TYR A 105 -25.03 -8.81 -27.84
CA TYR A 105 -25.92 -8.70 -29.02
C TYR A 105 -27.22 -9.48 -28.83
N ALA A 106 -27.17 -10.67 -28.22
CA ALA A 106 -28.35 -11.49 -27.95
C ALA A 106 -29.39 -10.76 -27.08
N GLU A 107 -28.93 -10.06 -26.03
CA GLU A 107 -29.80 -9.30 -25.13
C GLU A 107 -30.41 -8.09 -25.87
N VAL A 108 -29.59 -7.35 -26.62
CA VAL A 108 -30.05 -6.18 -27.35
C VAL A 108 -31.04 -6.57 -28.46
N MET A 109 -30.76 -7.64 -29.20
CA MET A 109 -31.66 -8.14 -30.25
C MET A 109 -33.00 -8.59 -29.67
N GLN A 110 -32.99 -9.30 -28.54
CA GLN A 110 -34.22 -9.70 -27.84
C GLN A 110 -34.98 -8.50 -27.30
N PHE A 111 -34.28 -7.45 -26.84
CA PHE A 111 -34.90 -6.26 -26.29
C PHE A 111 -35.54 -5.36 -27.37
N LEU A 112 -34.89 -5.23 -28.52
CA LEU A 112 -35.33 -4.38 -29.65
C LEU A 112 -36.20 -5.13 -30.68
N GLU A 113 -36.45 -6.42 -30.46
CA GLU A 113 -37.20 -7.31 -31.36
C GLU A 113 -36.61 -7.35 -32.77
N LEU A 114 -35.30 -7.59 -32.84
CA LEU A 114 -34.53 -7.66 -34.09
C LEU A 114 -34.28 -9.12 -34.49
N SER A 115 -34.39 -9.40 -35.79
CA SER A 115 -34.17 -10.74 -36.34
C SER A 115 -32.74 -10.94 -36.85
N ALA A 116 -32.08 -9.86 -37.27
CA ALA A 116 -30.74 -9.89 -37.87
C ALA A 116 -29.75 -9.03 -37.09
N THR A 117 -28.53 -9.54 -36.93
CA THR A 117 -27.41 -8.79 -36.33
C THR A 117 -27.06 -7.54 -37.12
N ARG A 118 -27.25 -7.57 -38.45
CA ARG A 118 -26.95 -6.41 -39.30
C ARG A 118 -27.85 -5.22 -39.00
N GLU A 119 -29.13 -5.48 -38.76
CA GLU A 119 -30.10 -4.44 -38.38
C GLU A 119 -29.72 -3.79 -37.04
N LEU A 120 -29.21 -4.59 -36.10
CA LEU A 120 -28.71 -4.07 -34.82
C LEU A 120 -27.53 -3.11 -35.05
N GLU A 121 -26.53 -3.53 -35.83
CA GLU A 121 -25.36 -2.70 -36.12
C GLU A 121 -25.77 -1.37 -36.77
N ASP A 122 -26.67 -1.41 -37.76
CA ASP A 122 -27.14 -0.20 -38.45
C ASP A 122 -27.88 0.75 -37.48
N ILE A 123 -28.73 0.24 -36.58
CA ILE A 123 -29.41 1.06 -35.55
C ILE A 123 -28.42 1.70 -34.57
N VAL A 124 -27.42 0.94 -34.12
CA VAL A 124 -26.38 1.45 -33.21
C VAL A 124 -25.54 2.51 -33.92
N ILE A 125 -25.17 2.27 -35.17
CA ILE A 125 -24.43 3.23 -36.00
C ILE A 125 -25.24 4.52 -36.18
N ASP A 126 -26.53 4.43 -36.51
CA ASP A 126 -27.41 5.60 -36.62
C ASP A 126 -27.52 6.36 -35.29
N ALA A 127 -27.60 5.64 -34.17
CA ALA A 127 -27.64 6.26 -32.84
C ALA A 127 -26.33 7.01 -32.51
N ILE A 128 -25.17 6.48 -32.94
CA ILE A 128 -23.87 7.15 -32.80
C ILE A 128 -23.82 8.40 -33.69
N TYR A 129 -24.26 8.32 -34.95
CA TYR A 129 -24.29 9.47 -35.86
C TYR A 129 -25.22 10.58 -35.36
N ASN A 130 -26.36 10.22 -34.78
CA ASN A 130 -27.31 11.15 -34.16
C ASN A 130 -26.83 11.67 -32.79
N LYS A 131 -25.66 11.25 -32.31
CA LYS A 131 -25.08 11.61 -31.01
C LYS A 131 -25.97 11.24 -29.82
N LEU A 132 -26.77 10.20 -29.98
CA LEU A 132 -27.60 9.64 -28.91
C LEU A 132 -26.78 8.77 -27.97
N ILE A 133 -25.77 8.09 -28.50
CA ILE A 133 -24.85 7.24 -27.72
C ILE A 133 -23.42 7.44 -28.18
N LYS A 134 -22.46 7.28 -27.25
CA LYS A 134 -21.07 7.02 -27.58
C LYS A 134 -20.80 5.57 -27.25
N ALA A 135 -20.56 4.77 -28.27
CA ALA A 135 -20.39 3.33 -28.12
C ALA A 135 -19.36 2.80 -29.11
N ARG A 136 -18.83 1.62 -28.79
CA ARG A 136 -17.96 0.83 -29.65
C ARG A 136 -18.64 -0.50 -29.95
N LEU A 137 -18.63 -0.89 -31.21
CA LEU A 137 -19.16 -2.17 -31.65
C LEU A 137 -18.00 -3.17 -31.78
N ASP A 138 -18.12 -4.32 -31.12
CA ASP A 138 -17.26 -5.47 -31.37
C ASP A 138 -18.06 -6.59 -32.05
N SER A 139 -17.92 -6.68 -33.37
CA SER A 139 -18.58 -7.72 -34.15
C SER A 139 -18.00 -9.13 -33.93
N LYS A 140 -16.76 -9.26 -33.42
CA LYS A 140 -16.17 -10.57 -33.11
C LYS A 140 -16.62 -11.07 -31.75
N GLY A 141 -16.60 -10.18 -30.77
CA GLY A 141 -17.06 -10.44 -29.40
C GLY A 141 -18.58 -10.50 -29.25
N GLN A 142 -19.33 -9.98 -30.23
CA GLN A 142 -20.81 -9.91 -30.21
C GLN A 142 -21.34 -9.10 -29.01
N PHE A 143 -20.70 -7.97 -28.72
CA PHE A 143 -21.17 -7.02 -27.71
C PHE A 143 -20.97 -5.57 -28.16
N VAL A 144 -21.81 -4.68 -27.62
CA VAL A 144 -21.70 -3.23 -27.75
C VAL A 144 -21.21 -2.67 -26.42
N GLU A 145 -20.09 -1.98 -26.44
CA GLU A 145 -19.56 -1.27 -25.26
C GLU A 145 -20.07 0.18 -25.30
N VAL A 146 -20.82 0.61 -24.29
CA VAL A 146 -21.43 1.94 -24.24
C VAL A 146 -20.66 2.83 -23.27
N ASP A 147 -19.99 3.85 -23.78
CA ASP A 147 -19.25 4.80 -22.96
C ASP A 147 -20.18 5.85 -22.34
N ASP A 148 -21.13 6.37 -23.13
CA ASP A 148 -21.99 7.50 -22.77
C ASP A 148 -23.31 7.43 -23.52
N TRP A 149 -24.37 8.01 -22.95
CA TRP A 149 -25.69 8.02 -23.56
C TRP A 149 -26.42 9.33 -23.26
N ALA A 150 -27.28 9.74 -24.20
CA ALA A 150 -28.16 10.87 -24.03
C ALA A 150 -29.26 10.52 -23.02
N SER A 151 -29.70 11.52 -22.23
CA SER A 151 -30.84 11.32 -21.33
C SER A 151 -32.15 11.34 -22.11
N ARG A 152 -33.05 10.43 -21.76
CA ARG A 152 -34.47 10.49 -22.13
C ARG A 152 -35.24 11.40 -21.18
N ASP A 153 -36.53 11.56 -21.45
CA ASP A 153 -37.47 12.23 -20.57
C ASP A 153 -37.60 11.49 -19.24
N THR A 154 -37.61 12.23 -18.14
CA THR A 154 -37.73 11.69 -16.78
C THR A 154 -39.16 11.91 -16.27
N PRO A 155 -39.88 10.85 -15.85
CA PRO A 155 -41.18 11.02 -15.21
C PRO A 155 -41.03 11.65 -13.82
N LEU A 156 -42.04 12.38 -13.37
CA LEU A 156 -42.01 13.02 -12.05
C LEU A 156 -41.84 12.03 -10.89
N GLU A 157 -42.32 10.80 -11.07
CA GLU A 157 -42.23 9.71 -10.09
C GLU A 157 -40.78 9.26 -9.84
N ALA A 158 -39.88 9.41 -10.82
CA ALA A 158 -38.47 9.00 -10.70
C ALA A 158 -37.56 10.06 -10.05
N ILE A 159 -38.05 11.29 -9.85
CA ILE A 159 -37.30 12.38 -9.21
C ILE A 159 -36.81 12.02 -7.79
N PRO A 160 -37.63 11.47 -6.88
CA PRO A 160 -37.15 11.07 -5.55
C PRO A 160 -36.01 10.05 -5.60
N ASP A 161 -36.08 9.06 -6.50
CA ASP A 161 -35.04 8.04 -6.66
C ASP A 161 -33.71 8.65 -7.12
N ILE A 162 -33.77 9.65 -8.02
CA ILE A 162 -32.59 10.40 -8.47
C ILE A 162 -31.97 11.19 -7.30
N ILE A 163 -32.80 11.82 -6.46
CA ILE A 163 -32.33 12.54 -5.28
C ILE A 163 -31.65 11.59 -4.30
N ASP A 164 -32.27 10.44 -4.01
CA ASP A 164 -31.70 9.42 -3.13
C ASP A 164 -30.36 8.90 -3.68
N MET A 165 -30.28 8.61 -4.98
CA MET A 165 -29.03 8.21 -5.62
C MET A 165 -27.92 9.26 -5.46
N PHE A 166 -28.23 10.56 -5.61
CA PHE A 166 -27.26 11.63 -5.38
C PHE A 166 -26.86 11.76 -3.91
N GLN A 167 -27.79 11.58 -2.97
CA GLN A 167 -27.51 11.58 -1.54
C GLN A 167 -26.57 10.41 -1.18
N GLN A 168 -26.90 9.19 -1.62
CA GLN A 168 -26.06 8.01 -1.43
C GLN A 168 -24.67 8.18 -2.06
N PHE A 169 -24.58 8.79 -3.25
CA PHE A 169 -23.30 9.10 -3.86
C PHE A 169 -22.49 10.11 -3.02
N SER A 170 -23.13 11.17 -2.53
CA SER A 170 -22.48 12.16 -1.65
C SER A 170 -21.96 11.54 -0.36
N HIS A 171 -22.75 10.65 0.27
CA HIS A 171 -22.33 9.92 1.46
C HIS A 171 -21.11 9.02 1.18
N ARG A 172 -21.14 8.24 0.10
CA ARG A 172 -19.98 7.41 -0.30
C ARG A 172 -18.71 8.24 -0.52
N VAL A 173 -18.82 9.42 -1.13
CA VAL A 173 -17.66 10.32 -1.32
C VAL A 173 -17.13 10.83 0.02
N ALA A 174 -18.03 11.19 0.95
CA ALA A 174 -17.63 11.61 2.30
C ALA A 174 -16.92 10.48 3.06
N ASP A 175 -17.42 9.24 2.96
CA ASP A 175 -16.84 8.07 3.61
C ASP A 175 -15.45 7.74 3.05
N VAL A 176 -15.29 7.72 1.72
CA VAL A 176 -13.99 7.48 1.07
C VAL A 176 -12.99 8.56 1.46
N ARG A 177 -13.42 9.83 1.51
CA ARG A 177 -12.57 10.92 1.97
C ARG A 177 -12.14 10.72 3.42
N GLN A 178 -13.05 10.33 4.30
CA GLN A 178 -12.76 10.09 5.71
C GLN A 178 -11.79 8.92 5.90
N SER A 179 -11.99 7.83 5.18
CA SER A 179 -11.06 6.69 5.17
C SER A 179 -9.67 7.10 4.70
N ALA A 180 -9.57 7.89 3.63
CA ALA A 180 -8.29 8.36 3.12
C ALA A 180 -7.55 9.27 4.12
N LEU A 181 -8.27 10.10 4.88
CA LEU A 181 -7.68 10.93 5.94
C LEU A 181 -7.17 10.05 7.10
N GLN A 182 -7.97 9.09 7.56
CA GLN A 182 -7.55 8.16 8.61
C GLN A 182 -6.31 7.35 8.20
N ASP A 183 -6.22 6.92 6.94
CA ASP A 183 -5.06 6.20 6.44
C ASP A 183 -3.83 7.11 6.29
N ALA A 184 -4.02 8.40 6.00
CA ALA A 184 -2.94 9.38 6.06
C ALA A 184 -2.42 9.55 7.49
N ASP A 185 -3.31 9.76 8.46
CA ASP A 185 -2.95 9.93 9.87
C ASP A 185 -2.24 8.69 10.44
N ARG A 186 -2.71 7.49 10.07
CA ARG A 186 -2.06 6.22 10.44
C ARG A 186 -0.62 6.14 9.92
N ARG A 187 -0.39 6.53 8.67
CA ARG A 187 0.96 6.52 8.08
C ARG A 187 1.86 7.56 8.74
N ASP A 188 1.35 8.75 9.02
CA ASP A 188 2.11 9.80 9.71
C ASP A 188 2.50 9.35 11.13
N ALA A 189 1.58 8.70 11.85
CA ALA A 189 1.87 8.12 13.17
C ALA A 189 2.92 7.00 13.11
N GLN A 190 2.87 6.13 12.10
CA GLN A 190 3.88 5.09 11.88
C GLN A 190 5.27 5.69 11.60
N VAL A 191 5.34 6.68 10.70
CA VAL A 191 6.60 7.37 10.39
C VAL A 191 7.16 8.04 11.65
N LEU A 192 6.34 8.72 12.44
CA LEU A 192 6.78 9.31 13.71
C LEU A 192 7.26 8.27 14.72
N ALA A 193 6.61 7.11 14.80
CA ALA A 193 7.05 6.01 15.67
C ALA A 193 8.40 5.44 15.21
N ASP A 194 8.60 5.27 13.90
CA ASP A 194 9.85 4.76 13.34
C ASP A 194 11.00 5.76 13.50
N LEU A 195 10.74 7.06 13.33
CA LEU A 195 11.72 8.10 13.62
C LEU A 195 12.15 8.07 15.10
N LYS A 196 11.21 7.90 16.03
CA LYS A 196 11.53 7.78 17.46
C LYS A 196 12.36 6.53 17.75
N ARG A 197 12.03 5.38 17.15
CA ARG A 197 12.82 4.14 17.28
C ARG A 197 14.24 4.32 16.75
N ALA A 198 14.39 4.94 15.59
CA ALA A 198 15.70 5.22 15.02
C ALA A 198 16.55 6.11 15.94
N GLN A 199 15.95 7.17 16.50
CA GLN A 199 16.63 8.04 17.47
C GLN A 199 17.04 7.31 18.75
N GLN A 200 16.19 6.40 19.26
CA GLN A 200 16.52 5.57 20.42
C GLN A 200 17.70 4.65 20.12
N VAL A 201 17.70 3.96 18.97
CA VAL A 201 18.81 3.10 18.56
C VAL A 201 20.11 3.90 18.42
N GLU A 202 20.06 5.09 17.82
CA GLU A 202 21.24 5.97 17.74
C GLU A 202 21.74 6.40 19.12
N ALA A 203 20.85 6.75 20.05
CA ALA A 203 21.22 7.11 21.42
C ALA A 203 21.86 5.93 22.17
N ASP A 204 21.29 4.72 22.01
CA ASP A 204 21.81 3.49 22.61
C ASP A 204 23.19 3.13 22.06
N LEU A 205 23.42 3.29 20.74
CA LEU A 205 24.73 3.11 20.13
C LEU A 205 25.77 4.10 20.66
N VAL A 206 25.39 5.37 20.85
CA VAL A 206 26.28 6.37 21.44
C VAL A 206 26.58 6.04 22.90
N ALA A 207 25.59 5.59 23.67
CA ALA A 207 25.79 5.17 25.06
C ALA A 207 26.71 3.94 25.16
N ALA A 208 26.48 2.93 24.31
CA ALA A 208 27.31 1.72 24.24
C ALA A 208 28.76 2.04 23.85
N ARG A 209 28.96 2.97 22.90
CA ARG A 209 30.30 3.42 22.52
C ARG A 209 31.02 4.11 23.69
N LYS A 210 30.33 4.99 24.43
CA LYS A 210 30.91 5.63 25.62
C LYS A 210 31.29 4.60 26.69
N ALA A 211 30.43 3.61 26.95
CA ALA A 211 30.73 2.54 27.89
C ALA A 211 31.96 1.71 27.47
N HIS A 212 32.10 1.43 26.17
CA HIS A 212 33.29 0.77 25.62
C HIS A 212 34.56 1.64 25.78
N ASP A 213 34.46 2.95 25.52
CA ASP A 213 35.57 3.88 25.70
C ASP A 213 35.98 3.98 27.19
N GLU A 214 35.01 4.01 28.12
CA GLU A 214 35.24 4.00 29.58
C GLU A 214 35.90 2.68 30.04
N SER A 215 35.43 1.52 29.56
CA SER A 215 36.04 0.23 29.91
C SER A 215 37.48 0.12 29.39
N MET A 216 37.75 0.63 28.18
CA MET A 216 39.10 0.65 27.61
C MET A 216 40.06 1.52 28.43
N LEU A 217 39.59 2.65 28.98
CA LEU A 217 40.40 3.51 29.84
C LEU A 217 40.74 2.82 31.18
N LEU A 218 39.80 2.08 31.77
CA LEU A 218 40.06 1.30 32.99
C LEU A 218 41.06 0.17 32.75
N GLU A 219 40.99 -0.54 31.61
CA GLU A 219 41.99 -1.57 31.27
C GLU A 219 43.40 -0.99 31.14
N LEU A 220 43.54 0.21 30.55
CA LEU A 220 44.83 0.89 30.43
C LEU A 220 45.41 1.33 31.78
N GLU A 221 44.56 1.69 32.75
CA GLU A 221 45.00 2.05 34.11
C GLU A 221 45.34 0.82 34.96
N MET A 222 44.73 -0.33 34.67
CA MET A 222 45.05 -1.62 35.29
C MET A 222 46.34 -2.26 34.77
N VAL A 223 46.85 -1.85 33.60
CA VAL A 223 48.21 -2.19 33.21
C VAL A 223 49.16 -1.29 34.01
N CYS A 224 49.65 -1.81 35.13
CA CYS A 224 50.64 -1.16 35.97
C CYS A 224 51.71 -0.47 35.09
N LEU A 225 51.81 0.86 35.18
CA LEU A 225 52.93 1.62 34.62
C LEU A 225 54.28 0.92 34.83
N PRO A 226 54.61 0.37 36.03
CA PRO A 226 55.85 -0.39 36.21
C PRO A 226 55.94 -1.67 35.37
N CYS A 227 54.83 -2.35 35.04
CA CYS A 227 54.84 -3.55 34.19
C CYS A 227 55.09 -3.27 32.70
N ILE A 228 54.77 -2.06 32.20
CA ILE A 228 55.18 -1.63 30.85
C ILE A 228 56.58 -1.01 30.89
N PHE A 229 56.89 -0.22 31.92
CA PHE A 229 58.16 0.51 32.02
C PHE A 229 59.34 -0.41 32.35
N LEU A 230 59.19 -1.41 33.22
CA LEU A 230 60.26 -2.34 33.58
C LEU A 230 60.81 -3.15 32.39
N PRO A 231 59.99 -3.80 31.54
CA PRO A 231 60.53 -4.55 30.40
C PRO A 231 61.13 -3.63 29.33
N VAL A 232 60.57 -2.43 29.13
CA VAL A 232 61.14 -1.43 28.21
C VAL A 232 62.48 -0.90 28.73
N LEU A 233 62.57 -0.59 30.02
CA LEU A 233 63.79 -0.12 30.67
C LEU A 233 64.86 -1.22 30.75
N LEU A 234 64.45 -2.47 30.98
CA LEU A 234 65.33 -3.64 30.91
C LEU A 234 65.87 -3.86 29.49
N ALA A 235 65.04 -3.72 28.46
CA ALA A 235 65.49 -3.83 27.07
C ALA A 235 66.47 -2.71 26.68
N ILE A 236 66.24 -1.47 27.16
CA ILE A 236 67.17 -0.35 26.96
C ILE A 236 68.49 -0.62 27.71
N TYR A 237 68.43 -1.12 28.94
CA TYR A 237 69.61 -1.50 29.73
C TYR A 237 70.45 -2.58 29.01
N LEU A 238 69.82 -3.65 28.55
CA LEU A 238 70.49 -4.73 27.82
C LEU A 238 71.06 -4.29 26.46
N LYS A 239 70.36 -3.40 25.74
CA LYS A 239 70.76 -3.03 24.37
C LYS A 239 71.75 -1.87 24.30
N PHE A 240 71.68 -0.91 25.22
CA PHE A 240 72.50 0.31 25.17
C PHE A 240 73.54 0.41 26.29
N ILE A 241 73.30 -0.16 27.47
CA ILE A 241 74.20 0.02 28.64
C ILE A 241 75.21 -1.13 28.76
N GLN A 242 74.80 -2.38 28.50
CA GLN A 242 75.69 -3.55 28.50
C GLN A 242 76.94 -3.44 27.60
N PRO A 243 76.89 -2.92 26.35
CA PRO A 243 78.07 -2.89 25.47
C PRO A 243 79.14 -1.85 25.86
N ILE A 244 78.87 -0.96 26.83
CA ILE A 244 79.77 0.15 27.24
C ILE A 244 80.31 -0.05 28.67
N LEU A 245 79.81 -1.04 29.43
CA LEU A 245 80.18 -1.24 30.84
C LEU A 245 81.44 -2.12 31.00
N PRO A 246 82.35 -1.82 31.95
CA PRO A 246 83.50 -2.68 32.23
C PRO A 246 83.05 -4.03 32.80
N GLN A 247 83.66 -5.15 32.37
CA GLN A 247 83.27 -6.52 32.75
C GLN A 247 83.11 -6.75 34.26
N ARG A 248 83.90 -6.06 35.11
CA ARG A 248 83.82 -6.14 36.57
C ARG A 248 82.47 -5.70 37.18
N TRP A 249 81.74 -4.82 36.49
CA TRP A 249 80.44 -4.32 36.98
C TRP A 249 79.28 -5.26 36.61
N VAL A 250 79.41 -6.02 35.52
CA VAL A 250 78.38 -6.97 35.06
C VAL A 250 78.29 -8.14 36.05
N GLU A 251 79.42 -8.69 36.48
CA GLU A 251 79.47 -9.79 37.46
C GLU A 251 78.95 -9.41 38.86
N PHE A 252 78.99 -8.11 39.21
CA PHE A 252 78.43 -7.61 40.47
C PHE A 252 76.92 -7.35 40.40
N LEU A 253 76.39 -7.01 39.22
CA LEU A 253 74.98 -6.66 39.02
C LEU A 253 74.11 -7.87 38.62
N ASP A 254 74.66 -8.86 37.92
CA ASP A 254 73.94 -10.07 37.50
C ASP A 254 73.28 -10.86 38.65
N PRO A 255 73.89 -11.03 39.85
CA PRO A 255 73.25 -11.73 40.97
C PRO A 255 72.08 -10.96 41.59
N ILE A 256 72.05 -9.63 41.43
CA ILE A 256 71.01 -8.74 41.97
C ILE A 256 69.81 -8.67 41.01
N LEU A 257 70.07 -8.74 39.70
CA LEU A 257 69.06 -8.67 38.65
C LEU A 257 68.46 -10.03 38.29
N TYR A 258 69.22 -11.13 38.44
CA TYR A 258 68.78 -12.49 38.15
C TYR A 258 69.20 -13.46 39.27
N PRO A 259 68.39 -13.64 40.32
CA PRO A 259 68.67 -14.66 41.33
C PRO A 259 68.48 -16.05 40.69
N THR A 260 69.56 -16.68 40.26
CA THR A 260 69.51 -18.08 39.78
C THR A 260 69.24 -18.98 40.98
N CYS A 261 68.05 -19.58 41.03
CA CYS A 261 67.72 -20.59 42.03
C CYS A 261 68.72 -21.75 41.95
N PRO A 262 69.34 -22.19 43.06
CA PRO A 262 70.15 -23.40 43.04
C PRO A 262 69.24 -24.60 42.77
N ALA A 263 69.47 -25.26 41.64
CA ALA A 263 68.88 -26.55 41.32
C ALA A 263 69.28 -27.56 42.42
N LYS A 264 68.30 -28.00 43.20
CA LYS A 264 68.48 -29.03 44.22
C LYS A 264 68.46 -30.40 43.53
N PRO A 265 69.55 -31.18 43.57
CA PRO A 265 69.52 -32.54 43.03
C PRO A 265 68.56 -33.41 43.88
N PRO A 266 67.77 -34.30 43.26
CA PRO A 266 66.82 -35.12 43.98
C PRO A 266 67.54 -36.18 44.82
N ALA A 267 67.07 -36.38 46.05
CA ALA A 267 67.53 -37.41 46.98
C ALA A 267 66.37 -38.39 47.30
N PRO A 268 66.69 -39.63 47.70
CA PRO A 268 66.00 -40.85 47.27
C PRO A 268 64.71 -41.21 48.02
N GLU A 269 63.98 -42.15 47.41
CA GLU A 269 62.66 -42.68 47.77
C GLU A 269 62.57 -43.31 49.17
N ALA A 270 61.45 -43.06 49.86
CA ALA A 270 60.85 -44.00 50.82
C ALA A 270 59.34 -43.74 50.98
N SER A 271 58.54 -44.61 50.35
CA SER A 271 57.24 -45.16 50.73
C SER A 271 56.26 -44.33 51.58
N GLY A 272 55.09 -44.03 50.98
CA GLY A 272 53.88 -43.64 51.70
C GLY A 272 52.75 -43.33 50.71
N SER A 273 51.97 -44.35 50.38
CA SER A 273 50.76 -44.31 49.56
C SER A 273 49.75 -43.27 50.08
N ASP A 274 49.19 -42.45 49.18
CA ASP A 274 47.75 -42.52 48.89
C ASP A 274 47.39 -41.71 47.63
N ILE A 275 46.46 -42.32 46.89
CA ILE A 275 46.07 -42.07 45.50
C ILE A 275 45.02 -40.96 45.44
N CYS A 276 45.13 -40.05 44.47
CA CYS A 276 43.97 -39.46 43.78
C CYS A 276 44.38 -38.90 42.39
N GLN A 277 43.78 -39.50 41.36
CA GLN A 277 43.91 -39.24 39.91
C GLN A 277 43.60 -37.77 39.52
N PHE A 278 44.33 -37.15 38.59
CA PHE A 278 44.12 -37.16 37.11
C PHE A 278 42.66 -36.84 36.74
N VAL A 279 42.33 -35.76 36.02
CA VAL A 279 42.48 -35.65 34.55
C VAL A 279 42.48 -34.18 34.11
N ILE A 280 43.44 -33.85 33.24
CA ILE A 280 43.43 -32.69 32.33
C ILE A 280 42.70 -33.08 31.03
N PHE A 281 41.83 -32.20 30.53
CA PHE A 281 41.56 -32.04 29.09
C PHE A 281 41.56 -30.52 28.85
N GLY A 282 42.44 -29.92 28.04
CA GLY A 282 42.96 -30.42 26.77
C GLY A 282 42.11 -29.85 25.64
N SER A 283 42.34 -28.59 25.33
CA SER A 283 41.81 -27.89 24.15
C SER A 283 42.31 -28.54 22.86
N SER A 284 41.43 -28.62 21.87
CA SER A 284 41.83 -28.80 20.46
C SER A 284 40.91 -27.99 19.57
N PHE A 285 41.54 -26.97 19.00
CA PHE A 285 41.21 -26.22 17.81
C PHE A 285 40.94 -27.17 16.63
N VAL A 286 40.08 -26.78 15.68
CA VAL A 286 40.31 -26.71 14.21
C VAL A 286 38.94 -26.68 13.47
N ASN A 287 38.55 -25.46 13.09
CA ASN A 287 38.33 -25.00 11.71
C ASN A 287 37.28 -25.66 10.77
N SER A 288 36.36 -24.80 10.26
CA SER A 288 36.19 -24.46 8.83
C SER A 288 34.80 -24.66 8.20
N SER A 289 34.43 -23.65 7.38
CA SER A 289 33.39 -23.55 6.33
C SER A 289 31.97 -23.17 6.81
N PHE A 290 31.40 -21.96 6.58
CA PHE A 290 31.21 -21.13 5.37
C PHE A 290 30.14 -21.70 4.40
N PHE A 291 28.84 -21.35 4.56
CA PHE A 291 27.95 -20.81 3.51
C PHE A 291 26.47 -20.56 3.94
N LEU A 292 25.98 -19.35 3.63
CA LEU A 292 24.63 -18.88 3.22
C LEU A 292 23.33 -19.01 4.06
N ILE A 293 22.86 -17.84 4.52
CA ILE A 293 21.56 -17.14 4.28
C ILE A 293 20.25 -17.96 4.13
N ASN A 294 19.32 -17.77 5.08
CA ASN A 294 17.87 -17.45 4.90
C ASN A 294 17.25 -17.24 6.31
N LYS A 295 16.87 -16.04 6.75
CA LYS A 295 15.61 -15.30 6.57
C LYS A 295 14.30 -16.07 6.90
N GLN A 296 13.60 -15.51 7.90
CA GLN A 296 12.19 -15.60 8.32
C GLN A 296 11.73 -16.59 9.40
N GLU A 297 11.47 -16.00 10.58
CA GLU A 297 10.17 -15.95 11.31
C GLU A 297 9.19 -17.12 11.18
N HIS A 298 8.91 -17.85 12.26
CA HIS A 298 7.75 -17.65 13.16
C HIS A 298 7.60 -18.85 14.11
N SER A 299 7.52 -18.55 15.41
CA SER A 299 6.50 -19.04 16.36
C SER A 299 5.91 -20.45 16.15
N ALA A 300 6.24 -21.37 17.07
CA ALA A 300 5.27 -22.04 17.97
C ALA A 300 5.86 -23.38 18.45
N SER A 301 6.03 -23.55 19.76
CA SER A 301 5.79 -24.82 20.47
C SER A 301 6.20 -24.69 21.94
N GLU A 302 5.23 -24.58 22.83
CA GLU A 302 5.33 -25.16 24.17
C GLU A 302 3.92 -25.27 24.78
N ALA A 303 3.39 -26.51 24.79
CA ALA A 303 2.72 -27.13 25.94
C ALA A 303 2.00 -28.41 25.48
N CYS A 304 2.72 -29.54 25.59
CA CYS A 304 2.09 -30.84 25.76
C CYS A 304 1.52 -30.95 27.17
N SER A 305 0.25 -31.34 27.30
CA SER A 305 -0.17 -32.21 28.40
C SER A 305 -1.37 -33.07 28.01
N ALA A 306 -1.06 -34.37 28.07
CA ALA A 306 -1.86 -35.58 28.14
C ALA A 306 -3.39 -35.49 28.28
N GLY A 307 -4.07 -36.36 27.54
CA GLY A 307 -5.48 -36.70 27.71
C GLY A 307 -5.92 -37.81 26.75
N VAL A 308 -5.51 -39.04 27.06
CA VAL A 308 -5.92 -40.30 26.42
C VAL A 308 -7.44 -40.48 26.53
N ASN A 309 -8.11 -40.85 25.43
CA ASN A 309 -9.06 -41.98 25.42
C ASN A 309 -9.49 -42.39 24.01
N GLU A 310 -9.38 -43.70 23.78
CA GLU A 310 -9.78 -44.48 22.62
C GLU A 310 -11.31 -44.53 22.43
N THR A 311 -11.78 -44.66 21.18
CA THR A 311 -12.81 -45.62 20.71
C THR A 311 -12.99 -45.40 19.21
N LYS A 312 -12.38 -46.23 18.35
CA LYS A 312 -12.86 -47.50 17.80
C LYS A 312 -13.91 -47.33 16.69
N LYS A 313 -13.43 -47.59 15.46
CA LYS A 313 -14.12 -48.06 14.25
C LYS A 313 -15.41 -48.83 14.53
N GLU A 314 -16.44 -48.59 13.72
CA GLU A 314 -17.05 -49.59 12.81
C GLU A 314 -18.02 -48.89 11.84
N LEU A 315 -18.03 -49.42 10.61
CA LEU A 315 -18.99 -49.33 9.48
C LEU A 315 -19.78 -48.03 9.25
#